data_AF-A0A244E6H7-F1
#
_entry.id   AF-A0A244E6H7-F1
#
_cell.length_a   1.000
_cell.length_b   1.000
_cell.length_c   1.000
_cell.angle_alpha   90.00
_cell.angle_beta   90.00
_cell.angle_gamma   90.00
#
_symmetry.space_group_name_H-M   'P 1'
#
loop_
_entity.id
_entity.type
_entity.pdbx_description
1 polymer ?
#
loop_
_entity_poly.entity_id
_entity_poly.type
_entity_poly.pdbx_seq_one_letter_code
_entity_poly.pdbx_strand_id
1 'polypeptide(L)'
;MGSPVLISDVEDVLALRGLETPDLALLQATHQSYRALLLQPSGPIYADTQRIGPLNLAGAAAQADAFLTLAAQRGDQLVVIPEYFLPVSSLAKAAQGGPFPAEGALWVLGCESMTPARLASFKEDCAGHCDVIYEEDPAPAVQGNYFDPVAYFFITRDADKNFKRVVLFQFKTAPSRDNHGFENKQLRCGRAIYRFRGKDGYIKLSTIICSDALDLGEDADANKKLSDRTVLIHIQLNPKPRQTDYRRYRSEVFRRSPVTTDCDIICLNWAQNVVQHDAPDHAPHEWKNESGSAWYLPERRCSVKDDEVASNEAKGLYYTRHEKKRHVLHFHYDEAIFALTVPKVLQGGAAVHDVLIGPQLDTRFTWNADAGTWLESTSCPETGWSAIINASPEVTAAFQSLTDIKDRLHIERAISLSCGPHTMKEQWHRVDNLDVCRIPETEVVGRATLQLDRDAAATEERQKRINRVTVLGHILQTATLPPQIKDLAGGGASISWSPKSPNTNVTKVGARPALVAYLGTNPPLDVVKQISENAFELLRRENKGNETRVAICYRTVAGDTKFFDIKQQIQFTYDGSSMASITGE
;
A
#
# COMPACT_ATOMS: atom_id res chain seq x y z
N MET A 1 13.12 -6.54 -28.46
CA MET A 1 14.04 -6.39 -27.32
C MET A 1 14.12 -4.91 -27.04
N GLY A 2 13.68 -4.47 -25.85
CA GLY A 2 13.74 -3.06 -25.47
C GLY A 2 15.18 -2.58 -25.36
N SER A 3 15.40 -1.27 -25.48
CA SER A 3 16.71 -0.69 -25.18
C SER A 3 17.02 -0.90 -23.70
N PRO A 4 18.29 -1.21 -23.34
CA PRO A 4 18.66 -1.42 -21.96
C PRO A 4 18.44 -0.15 -21.14
N VAL A 5 17.90 -0.29 -19.94
CA VAL A 5 17.69 0.81 -19.01
C VAL A 5 19.05 1.27 -18.49
N LEU A 6 19.40 2.53 -18.79
CA LEU A 6 20.65 3.12 -18.33
C LEU A 6 20.51 3.59 -16.88
N ILE A 7 21.43 3.14 -16.02
CA ILE A 7 21.52 3.55 -14.64
C ILE A 7 22.79 4.37 -14.47
N SER A 8 22.66 5.58 -13.93
CA SER A 8 23.81 6.47 -13.65
C SER A 8 23.95 6.68 -12.15
N ASP A 9 25.16 6.49 -11.62
CA ASP A 9 25.43 6.75 -10.21
C ASP A 9 25.56 8.26 -9.97
N VAL A 10 24.87 8.77 -8.95
CA VAL A 10 24.87 10.21 -8.64
C VAL A 10 26.25 10.73 -8.28
N GLU A 11 27.07 9.88 -7.67
CA GLU A 11 28.49 10.14 -7.40
C GLU A 11 29.25 10.60 -8.65
N ASP A 12 29.08 9.89 -9.78
CA ASP A 12 29.76 10.22 -11.03
C ASP A 12 29.27 11.56 -11.60
N VAL A 13 27.95 11.80 -11.51
CA VAL A 13 27.31 13.04 -11.98
C VAL A 13 27.82 14.26 -11.18
N LEU A 14 27.96 14.11 -9.86
CA LEU A 14 28.44 15.17 -8.97
C LEU A 14 29.94 15.41 -9.10
N ALA A 15 30.74 14.35 -9.25
CA ALA A 15 32.18 14.46 -9.42
C ALA A 15 32.57 15.31 -10.64
N LEU A 16 31.82 15.20 -11.75
CA LEU A 16 31.99 16.04 -12.95
C LEU A 16 31.78 17.54 -12.69
N ARG A 17 31.16 17.90 -11.57
CA ARG A 17 30.89 19.28 -11.13
C ARG A 17 31.77 19.70 -9.95
N GLY A 18 32.72 18.88 -9.52
CA GLY A 18 33.53 19.14 -8.33
C GLY A 18 32.74 19.08 -7.03
N LEU A 19 31.63 18.35 -7.02
CA LEU A 19 30.77 18.14 -5.87
C LEU A 19 30.97 16.75 -5.28
N GLU A 20 30.87 16.64 -3.96
CA GLU A 20 30.95 15.38 -3.23
C GLU A 20 29.63 14.61 -3.29
N THR A 21 29.70 13.30 -3.08
CA THR A 21 28.50 12.47 -2.86
C THR A 21 27.85 12.84 -1.52
N PRO A 22 26.53 13.13 -1.48
CA PRO A 22 25.84 13.48 -0.24
C PRO A 22 25.78 12.31 0.74
N ASP A 23 25.97 12.59 2.03
CA ASP A 23 25.89 11.60 3.10
C ASP A 23 24.45 11.43 3.60
N LEU A 24 23.62 10.75 2.81
CA LEU A 24 22.19 10.63 3.08
C LEU A 24 21.92 9.69 4.27
N ALA A 25 21.24 10.19 5.29
CA ALA A 25 20.96 9.47 6.53
C ALA A 25 20.19 8.17 6.29
N LEU A 26 19.23 8.17 5.36
CA LEU A 26 18.46 6.97 5.02
C LEU A 26 19.32 5.86 4.37
N LEU A 27 20.49 6.18 3.81
CA LEU A 27 21.38 5.25 3.12
C LEU A 27 22.54 4.73 3.98
N GLN A 28 22.65 5.16 5.23
CA GLN A 28 23.67 4.68 6.15
C GLN A 28 23.20 3.38 6.81
N ALA A 29 23.91 2.25 6.70
CA ALA A 29 23.44 0.97 7.26
C ALA A 29 23.55 0.90 8.81
N THR A 30 22.70 1.63 9.51
CA THR A 30 22.62 1.69 10.99
C THR A 30 21.28 1.18 11.49
N HIS A 31 21.18 0.83 12.78
CA HIS A 31 19.89 0.49 13.42
C HIS A 31 18.92 1.67 13.58
N GLN A 32 19.40 2.92 13.45
CA GLN A 32 18.54 4.11 13.53
C GLN A 32 17.62 4.20 12.32
N SER A 33 16.30 4.27 12.57
CA SER A 33 15.29 4.56 11.56
C SER A 33 15.43 5.97 11.00
N TYR A 34 14.85 6.21 9.82
CA TYR A 34 14.70 7.53 9.23
C TYR A 34 13.22 7.93 9.18
N ARG A 35 12.93 9.22 9.07
CA ARG A 35 11.57 9.72 8.85
C ARG A 35 11.34 10.01 7.38
N ALA A 36 10.14 9.65 6.92
CA ALA A 36 9.66 9.91 5.58
C ALA A 36 8.39 10.76 5.60
N LEU A 37 8.24 11.66 4.63
CA LEU A 37 7.03 12.45 4.43
C LEU A 37 6.56 12.32 2.98
N LEU A 38 5.39 11.72 2.77
CA LEU A 38 4.87 11.41 1.44
C LEU A 38 3.59 12.20 1.18
N LEU A 39 3.54 12.96 0.10
CA LEU A 39 2.34 13.68 -0.33
C LEU A 39 1.54 12.84 -1.32
N GLN A 40 0.24 12.69 -1.08
CA GLN A 40 -0.72 12.15 -2.04
C GLN A 40 -1.74 13.25 -2.36
N PRO A 41 -1.59 13.98 -3.48
CA PRO A 41 -2.47 15.07 -3.86
C PRO A 41 -3.77 14.57 -4.50
N SER A 42 -4.81 15.39 -4.46
CA SER A 42 -6.04 15.18 -5.23
C SER A 42 -6.04 15.90 -6.58
N GLY A 43 -6.90 15.43 -7.50
CA GLY A 43 -7.25 16.18 -8.70
C GLY A 43 -8.14 17.39 -8.42
N PRO A 44 -8.54 18.16 -9.45
CA PRO A 44 -8.41 17.85 -10.88
C PRO A 44 -7.03 18.16 -11.47
N ILE A 45 -6.72 17.49 -12.57
CA ILE A 45 -5.52 17.73 -13.39
C ILE A 45 -5.87 18.41 -14.71
N TYR A 46 -4.86 19.02 -15.32
CA TYR A 46 -4.87 19.47 -16.69
C TYR A 46 -3.86 18.67 -17.50
N ALA A 47 -4.26 18.18 -18.67
CA ALA A 47 -3.37 17.46 -19.57
C ALA A 47 -3.69 17.84 -21.03
N ASP A 48 -2.75 18.52 -21.69
CA ASP A 48 -2.85 18.89 -23.11
C ASP A 48 -1.46 18.88 -23.75
N THR A 49 -1.39 19.17 -25.06
CA THR A 49 -0.13 19.12 -25.84
C THR A 49 1.01 19.97 -25.30
N GLN A 50 0.72 20.92 -24.43
CA GLN A 50 1.68 21.88 -23.90
C GLN A 50 2.09 21.55 -22.47
N ARG A 51 1.18 21.03 -21.64
CA ARG A 51 1.51 20.68 -20.25
C ARG A 51 0.65 19.57 -19.66
N ILE A 52 1.23 18.90 -18.67
CA ILE A 52 0.54 18.03 -17.71
C ILE A 52 0.84 18.52 -16.31
N GLY A 53 -0.19 18.69 -15.49
CA GLY A 53 -0.04 19.07 -14.09
C GLY A 53 -1.36 19.42 -13.40
N PRO A 54 -1.32 20.11 -12.25
CA PRO A 54 -2.54 20.58 -11.59
C PRO A 54 -3.36 21.52 -12.48
N LEU A 55 -4.68 21.39 -12.43
CA LEU A 55 -5.57 22.33 -13.11
C LEU A 55 -5.49 23.72 -12.46
N ASN A 56 -5.60 23.78 -11.13
CA ASN A 56 -5.47 25.01 -10.34
C ASN A 56 -4.04 25.14 -9.80
N LEU A 57 -3.17 25.82 -10.57
CA LEU A 57 -1.77 26.02 -10.21
C LEU A 57 -1.59 26.81 -8.91
N ALA A 58 -2.45 27.80 -8.62
CA ALA A 58 -2.32 28.60 -7.40
C ALA A 58 -2.67 27.78 -6.15
N GLY A 59 -3.74 26.98 -6.21
CA GLY A 59 -4.13 26.07 -5.14
C GLY A 59 -3.07 24.99 -4.90
N ALA A 60 -2.57 24.38 -5.96
CA ALA A 60 -1.49 23.39 -5.88
C ALA A 60 -0.20 23.99 -5.31
N ALA A 61 0.15 25.23 -5.68
CA ALA A 61 1.32 25.92 -5.14
C ALA A 61 1.16 26.19 -3.63
N ALA A 62 -0.04 26.57 -3.17
CA ALA A 62 -0.30 26.74 -1.74
C ALA A 62 -0.15 25.42 -0.96
N GLN A 63 -0.72 24.32 -1.49
CA GLN A 63 -0.58 22.98 -0.91
C GLN A 63 0.89 22.52 -0.88
N ALA A 64 1.61 22.69 -1.98
CA ALA A 64 3.01 22.30 -2.11
C ALA A 64 3.93 23.13 -1.19
N ASP A 65 3.74 24.44 -1.14
CA ASP A 65 4.53 25.33 -0.27
C ASP A 65 4.32 24.99 1.21
N ALA A 66 3.07 24.73 1.62
CA ALA A 66 2.76 24.30 2.97
C ALA A 66 3.37 22.92 3.28
N PHE A 67 3.34 21.99 2.34
CA PHE A 67 3.98 20.68 2.47
C PHE A 67 5.50 20.78 2.63
N LEU A 68 6.19 21.53 1.76
CA LEU A 68 7.64 21.72 1.82
C LEU A 68 8.06 22.45 3.10
N THR A 69 7.26 23.41 3.56
CA THR A 69 7.48 24.10 4.85
C THR A 69 7.35 23.11 6.01
N LEU A 70 6.29 22.29 6.01
CA LEU A 70 6.08 21.25 7.02
C LEU A 70 7.25 20.24 7.03
N ALA A 71 7.71 19.82 5.85
CA ALA A 71 8.85 18.90 5.69
C ALA A 71 10.13 19.47 6.29
N ALA A 72 10.44 20.75 6.00
CA ALA A 72 11.60 21.44 6.54
C ALA A 72 11.51 21.62 8.07
N GLN A 73 10.35 22.02 8.59
CA GLN A 73 10.13 22.19 10.04
C GLN A 73 10.26 20.87 10.80
N ARG A 74 9.72 19.79 10.23
CA ARG A 74 9.83 18.45 10.81
C ARG A 74 11.24 17.93 10.70
N GLY A 75 11.97 18.24 9.64
CA GLY A 75 13.32 17.72 9.36
C GLY A 75 13.31 16.28 8.87
N ASP A 76 12.27 15.89 8.12
CA ASP A 76 12.14 14.52 7.60
C ASP A 76 13.28 14.22 6.60
N GLN A 77 13.89 13.03 6.71
CA GLN A 77 15.08 12.65 5.94
C GLN A 77 14.76 12.21 4.50
N LEU A 78 13.54 11.73 4.25
CA LEU A 78 13.03 11.44 2.92
C LEU A 78 11.71 12.19 2.72
N VAL A 79 11.59 12.94 1.64
CA VAL A 79 10.34 13.63 1.28
C VAL A 79 9.98 13.27 -0.15
N VAL A 80 8.74 12.89 -0.43
CA VAL A 80 8.34 12.43 -1.76
C VAL A 80 7.04 13.09 -2.21
N ILE A 81 7.03 13.59 -3.44
CA ILE A 81 5.86 14.08 -4.17
C ILE A 81 5.69 13.25 -5.45
N PRO A 82 4.47 12.85 -5.85
CA PRO A 82 4.24 12.04 -7.03
C PRO A 82 4.45 12.82 -8.34
N GLU A 83 4.47 12.07 -9.44
CA GLU A 83 4.59 12.56 -10.83
C GLU A 83 3.57 13.67 -11.13
N TYR A 84 3.97 14.66 -11.94
CA TYR A 84 3.10 15.73 -12.44
C TYR A 84 2.43 16.64 -11.40
N PHE A 85 2.89 16.69 -10.14
CA PHE A 85 2.25 17.54 -9.12
C PHE A 85 2.94 18.88 -8.87
N LEU A 86 4.21 18.89 -8.45
CA LEU A 86 4.84 20.09 -7.87
C LEU A 86 4.90 21.25 -8.89
N PRO A 87 4.22 22.39 -8.65
CA PRO A 87 4.28 23.51 -9.57
C PRO A 87 5.69 24.12 -9.66
N VAL A 88 6.07 24.58 -10.85
CA VAL A 88 7.39 25.18 -11.10
C VAL A 88 7.63 26.41 -10.22
N SER A 89 6.58 27.15 -9.85
CA SER A 89 6.68 28.29 -8.93
C SER A 89 7.12 27.87 -7.52
N SER A 90 6.53 26.81 -6.97
CA SER A 90 6.91 26.25 -5.67
C SER A 90 8.31 25.64 -5.70
N LEU A 91 8.66 24.95 -6.79
CA LEU A 91 10.00 24.43 -7.04
C LEU A 91 11.05 25.56 -7.04
N ALA A 92 10.80 26.64 -7.78
CA ALA A 92 11.70 27.79 -7.87
C ALA A 92 11.84 28.49 -6.52
N LYS A 93 10.73 28.73 -5.81
CA LYS A 93 10.73 29.32 -4.48
C LYS A 93 11.60 28.53 -3.50
N ALA A 94 11.50 27.19 -3.51
CA ALA A 94 12.33 26.33 -2.68
C ALA A 94 13.83 26.43 -3.05
N ALA A 95 14.15 26.38 -4.35
CA ALA A 95 15.52 26.45 -4.84
C ALA A 95 16.19 27.82 -4.59
N GLN A 96 15.43 28.92 -4.66
CA GLN A 96 15.91 30.30 -4.53
C GLN A 96 16.04 30.82 -3.09
N GLY A 97 16.05 29.91 -2.10
CA GLY A 97 16.22 30.29 -0.69
C GLY A 97 15.04 29.95 0.22
N GLY A 98 13.97 29.36 -0.32
CA GLY A 98 12.85 28.83 0.47
C GLY A 98 13.18 27.55 1.25
N PRO A 99 12.14 26.80 1.67
CA PRO A 99 12.30 25.51 2.34
C PRO A 99 13.17 24.56 1.52
N PHE A 100 14.14 23.93 2.18
CA PHE A 100 15.12 23.04 1.55
C PHE A 100 15.49 21.92 2.54
N PRO A 101 15.89 20.71 2.09
CA PRO A 101 16.34 19.65 2.98
C PRO A 101 17.55 20.06 3.82
N ALA A 102 17.62 19.54 5.05
CA ALA A 102 18.83 19.62 5.86
C ALA A 102 19.95 18.71 5.29
N GLU A 103 21.19 18.89 5.75
CA GLU A 103 22.29 17.97 5.45
C GLU A 103 21.90 16.53 5.83
N GLY A 104 22.12 15.58 4.92
CA GLY A 104 21.75 14.18 5.08
C GLY A 104 20.29 13.84 4.76
N ALA A 105 19.46 14.80 4.37
CA ALA A 105 18.11 14.55 3.85
C ALA A 105 18.06 14.60 2.31
N LEU A 106 17.08 13.90 1.74
CA LEU A 106 16.79 13.88 0.31
C LEU A 106 15.30 14.16 0.09
N TRP A 107 14.98 15.17 -0.72
CA TRP A 107 13.62 15.35 -1.22
C TRP A 107 13.55 14.90 -2.68
N VAL A 108 12.57 14.07 -3.01
CA VAL A 108 12.29 13.48 -4.32
C VAL A 108 10.97 14.06 -4.81
N LEU A 109 11.04 15.10 -5.63
CA LEU A 109 9.90 15.95 -5.92
C LEU A 109 9.43 15.75 -7.37
N GLY A 110 8.33 15.01 -7.59
CA GLY A 110 7.69 14.93 -8.89
C GLY A 110 7.06 16.27 -9.28
N CYS A 111 7.54 16.84 -10.37
CA CYS A 111 7.16 18.16 -10.86
C CYS A 111 6.03 18.08 -11.89
N GLU A 112 5.29 19.18 -12.06
CA GLU A 112 4.53 19.36 -13.30
C GLU A 112 5.46 19.33 -14.53
N SER A 113 4.90 19.08 -15.72
CA SER A 113 5.70 19.01 -16.95
C SER A 113 6.45 20.33 -17.22
N MET A 114 7.68 20.25 -17.72
CA MET A 114 8.49 21.44 -18.02
C MET A 114 9.00 21.43 -19.46
N THR A 115 8.86 22.55 -20.17
CA THR A 115 9.47 22.72 -21.49
C THR A 115 10.99 22.92 -21.38
N PRO A 116 11.78 22.65 -22.44
CA PRO A 116 13.22 22.94 -22.44
C PRO A 116 13.54 24.40 -22.09
N ALA A 117 12.76 25.35 -22.61
CA ALA A 117 12.91 26.78 -22.30
C ALA A 117 12.66 27.05 -20.81
N ARG A 118 11.64 26.42 -20.22
CA ARG A 118 11.31 26.58 -18.80
C ARG A 118 12.41 26.00 -17.90
N LEU A 119 13.01 24.87 -18.25
CA LEU A 119 14.16 24.30 -17.54
C LEU A 119 15.40 25.20 -17.61
N ALA A 120 15.69 25.76 -18.79
CA ALA A 120 16.80 26.70 -18.96
C ALA A 120 16.60 27.96 -18.10
N SER A 121 15.42 28.58 -18.16
CA SER A 121 15.10 29.73 -17.29
C SER A 121 15.16 29.37 -15.81
N PHE A 122 14.63 28.20 -15.40
CA PHE A 122 14.72 27.75 -14.01
C PHE A 122 16.18 27.67 -13.52
N LYS A 123 17.09 27.15 -14.34
CA LYS A 123 18.52 27.07 -14.01
C LYS A 123 19.17 28.44 -13.90
N GLU A 124 18.86 29.35 -14.80
CA GLU A 124 19.34 30.74 -14.76
C GLU A 124 18.81 31.47 -13.52
N ASP A 125 17.52 31.34 -13.24
CA ASP A 125 16.83 31.95 -12.10
C ASP A 125 17.35 31.43 -10.74
N CYS A 126 17.89 30.21 -10.70
CA CYS A 126 18.47 29.61 -9.49
C CYS A 126 19.98 29.87 -9.34
N ALA A 127 20.63 30.52 -10.33
CA ALA A 127 22.05 30.76 -10.29
C ALA A 127 22.45 31.59 -9.05
N GLY A 128 23.49 31.14 -8.35
CA GLY A 128 23.94 31.76 -7.09
C GLY A 128 23.18 31.29 -5.83
N HIS A 129 22.03 30.63 -5.99
CA HIS A 129 21.28 30.03 -4.87
C HIS A 129 21.46 28.52 -4.78
N CYS A 130 21.51 27.84 -5.92
CA CYS A 130 21.55 26.38 -5.99
C CYS A 130 22.26 25.90 -7.28
N ASP A 131 22.99 24.79 -7.18
CA ASP A 131 23.55 24.09 -8.33
C ASP A 131 22.44 23.25 -9.00
N VAL A 132 21.98 23.68 -10.17
CA VAL A 132 20.97 22.96 -10.95
C VAL A 132 21.63 22.08 -12.00
N ILE A 133 21.41 20.77 -11.89
CA ILE A 133 22.03 19.72 -12.70
C ILE A 133 20.93 18.94 -13.42
N TYR A 134 21.10 18.76 -14.71
CA TYR A 134 20.29 17.87 -15.54
C TYR A 134 21.10 17.45 -16.76
N GLU A 135 20.72 16.34 -17.37
CA GLU A 135 21.35 15.87 -18.61
C GLU A 135 21.01 16.79 -19.79
N GLU A 136 21.91 16.89 -20.75
CA GLU A 136 21.62 17.64 -21.98
C GLU A 136 20.52 16.93 -22.76
N ASP A 137 19.58 17.73 -23.28
CA ASP A 137 18.47 17.24 -24.10
C ASP A 137 19.02 16.55 -25.36
N PRO A 138 18.88 15.21 -25.47
CA PRO A 138 19.42 14.49 -26.61
C PRO A 138 18.53 14.61 -27.85
N ALA A 139 17.29 15.11 -27.70
CA ALA A 139 16.30 15.13 -28.76
C ALA A 139 16.43 16.40 -29.61
N PRO A 140 16.24 16.30 -30.94
CA PRO A 140 16.12 17.47 -31.80
C PRO A 140 14.98 18.39 -31.34
N ALA A 141 15.06 19.69 -31.65
CA ALA A 141 14.01 20.66 -31.29
C ALA A 141 12.61 20.28 -31.83
N VAL A 142 12.54 19.49 -32.90
CA VAL A 142 11.29 19.04 -33.53
C VAL A 142 10.58 17.88 -32.81
N GLN A 143 11.17 17.28 -31.77
CA GLN A 143 10.64 16.09 -31.11
C GLN A 143 10.19 16.38 -29.66
N GLY A 144 8.88 16.41 -29.42
CA GLY A 144 8.29 16.60 -28.09
C GLY A 144 8.34 18.04 -27.59
N ASN A 145 7.42 18.40 -26.69
CA ASN A 145 7.23 19.76 -26.16
C ASN A 145 7.74 19.93 -24.73
N TYR A 146 7.69 18.87 -23.92
CA TYR A 146 7.99 18.96 -22.49
C TYR A 146 8.70 17.70 -21.97
N PHE A 147 9.37 17.85 -20.84
CA PHE A 147 9.85 16.77 -19.99
C PHE A 147 8.88 16.50 -18.85
N ASP A 148 8.94 15.29 -18.32
CA ASP A 148 8.37 14.89 -17.04
C ASP A 148 9.50 14.75 -16.02
N PRO A 149 9.71 15.74 -15.13
CA PRO A 149 10.83 15.76 -14.21
C PRO A 149 10.48 15.22 -12.82
N VAL A 150 11.42 14.48 -12.24
CA VAL A 150 11.60 14.41 -10.79
C VAL A 150 12.83 15.21 -10.39
N ALA A 151 12.68 16.10 -9.42
CA ALA A 151 13.76 16.91 -8.89
C ALA A 151 14.24 16.35 -7.54
N TYR A 152 15.53 16.03 -7.46
CA TYR A 152 16.19 15.64 -6.23
C TYR A 152 16.80 16.88 -5.56
N PHE A 153 16.30 17.26 -4.39
CA PHE A 153 16.88 18.33 -3.58
C PHE A 153 17.72 17.71 -2.47
N PHE A 154 18.95 18.18 -2.31
CA PHE A 154 19.83 17.77 -1.22
C PHE A 154 20.96 18.78 -1.01
N ILE A 155 21.61 18.70 0.14
CA ILE A 155 22.82 19.46 0.45
C ILE A 155 24.03 18.53 0.30
N THR A 156 25.08 19.02 -0.36
CA THR A 156 26.39 18.38 -0.42
C THR A 156 27.51 19.40 -0.19
N ARG A 157 28.76 19.03 -0.44
CA ARG A 157 29.94 19.88 -0.35
C ARG A 157 30.67 19.97 -1.67
N ASP A 158 31.31 21.12 -1.92
CA ASP A 158 32.32 21.24 -2.97
C ASP A 158 33.69 20.76 -2.48
N ALA A 159 34.69 20.78 -3.37
CA ALA A 159 36.07 20.41 -3.07
C ALA A 159 36.69 21.21 -1.89
N ASP A 160 36.22 22.44 -1.66
CA ASP A 160 36.65 23.32 -0.57
C ASP A 160 35.86 23.09 0.73
N LYS A 161 35.00 22.07 0.77
CA LYS A 161 34.12 21.68 1.89
C LYS A 161 33.00 22.68 2.19
N ASN A 162 32.73 23.63 1.31
CA ASN A 162 31.62 24.56 1.46
C ASN A 162 30.30 23.84 1.16
N PHE A 163 29.26 24.19 1.91
CA PHE A 163 27.92 23.67 1.65
C PHE A 163 27.35 24.16 0.32
N LYS A 164 26.80 23.23 -0.45
CA LYS A 164 26.12 23.48 -1.72
C LYS A 164 24.72 22.87 -1.69
N ARG A 165 23.73 23.68 -2.05
CA ARG A 165 22.38 23.21 -2.37
C ARG A 165 22.43 22.69 -3.80
N VAL A 166 21.87 21.50 -4.03
CA VAL A 166 21.81 20.88 -5.35
C VAL A 166 20.37 20.53 -5.69
N VAL A 167 19.97 20.84 -6.91
CA VAL A 167 18.77 20.31 -7.57
C VAL A 167 19.24 19.47 -8.75
N LEU A 168 19.08 18.15 -8.65
CA LEU A 168 19.35 17.22 -9.75
C LEU A 168 18.02 16.78 -10.36
N PHE A 169 17.80 17.04 -11.65
CA PHE A 169 16.63 16.53 -12.35
C PHE A 169 16.94 15.20 -13.05
N GLN A 170 16.07 14.23 -12.83
CA GLN A 170 15.88 13.07 -13.70
C GLN A 170 14.61 13.26 -14.50
N PHE A 171 14.66 12.93 -15.79
CA PHE A 171 13.48 12.93 -16.65
C PHE A 171 12.99 11.51 -16.89
N LYS A 172 11.68 11.36 -17.04
CA LYS A 172 11.03 10.10 -17.39
C LYS A 172 11.64 9.50 -18.66
N THR A 173 12.01 8.23 -18.60
CA THR A 173 12.78 7.53 -19.63
C THR A 173 11.92 6.81 -20.66
N ALA A 174 10.68 6.48 -20.29
CA ALA A 174 9.72 5.81 -21.18
C ALA A 174 8.36 6.54 -21.17
N PRO A 175 7.77 6.88 -22.32
CA PRO A 175 6.43 7.47 -22.37
C PRO A 175 5.35 6.44 -22.02
N SER A 176 4.26 6.88 -21.40
CA SER A 176 3.09 6.02 -21.20
C SER A 176 2.32 5.89 -22.51
N ARG A 177 1.58 4.79 -22.63
CA ARG A 177 0.57 4.67 -23.67
C ARG A 177 -0.71 5.37 -23.22
N ASP A 178 -1.14 6.37 -23.97
CA ASP A 178 -2.44 7.03 -23.82
C ASP A 178 -3.23 6.99 -25.15
N ASN A 179 -4.48 7.43 -25.07
CA ASN A 179 -5.34 7.50 -26.26
C ASN A 179 -4.70 8.48 -27.25
N HIS A 180 -4.49 8.02 -28.49
CA HIS A 180 -3.85 8.75 -29.61
C HIS A 180 -2.33 8.99 -29.51
N GLY A 181 -1.64 8.40 -28.53
CA GLY A 181 -0.17 8.49 -28.38
C GLY A 181 0.29 9.91 -28.08
N PHE A 182 -0.47 10.60 -27.25
CA PHE A 182 -0.27 11.96 -26.80
C PHE A 182 1.07 12.12 -26.07
N GLU A 183 1.33 11.42 -24.97
CA GLU A 183 2.60 11.47 -24.24
C GLU A 183 3.75 10.98 -25.14
N ASN A 184 3.53 9.93 -25.93
CA ASN A 184 4.53 9.43 -26.88
C ASN A 184 4.95 10.47 -27.95
N LYS A 185 4.08 11.43 -28.29
CA LYS A 185 4.40 12.51 -29.24
C LYS A 185 4.99 13.74 -28.57
N GLN A 186 4.58 14.03 -27.33
CA GLN A 186 4.87 15.29 -26.66
C GLN A 186 5.99 15.17 -25.61
N LEU A 187 6.24 14.00 -25.04
CA LEU A 187 7.26 13.78 -24.03
C LEU A 187 8.65 13.72 -24.66
N ARG A 188 9.54 14.54 -24.14
CA ARG A 188 10.99 14.44 -24.33
C ARG A 188 11.50 13.48 -23.25
N CYS A 189 11.98 12.31 -23.68
CA CYS A 189 12.41 11.27 -22.75
C CYS A 189 13.82 11.55 -22.23
N GLY A 190 14.00 11.32 -20.93
CA GLY A 190 15.31 11.23 -20.32
C GLY A 190 16.03 9.95 -20.73
N ARG A 191 17.32 9.86 -20.40
CA ARG A 191 18.16 8.71 -20.75
C ARG A 191 18.49 7.82 -19.58
N ALA A 192 18.53 8.34 -18.37
CA ALA A 192 19.08 7.62 -17.23
C ALA A 192 18.17 7.67 -16.00
N ILE A 193 18.15 6.56 -15.26
CA ILE A 193 17.67 6.51 -13.89
C ILE A 193 18.86 6.72 -12.96
N TYR A 194 18.77 7.70 -12.05
CA TYR A 194 19.83 7.95 -11.10
C TYR A 194 19.79 7.00 -9.91
N ARG A 195 20.98 6.62 -9.43
CA ARG A 195 21.16 5.81 -8.24
C ARG A 195 22.03 6.53 -7.21
N PHE A 196 21.42 6.82 -6.06
CA PHE A 196 22.13 7.25 -4.87
C PHE A 196 22.68 6.02 -4.15
N ARG A 197 23.89 6.14 -3.59
CA ARG A 197 24.53 5.10 -2.77
C ARG A 197 24.97 5.70 -1.44
N GLY A 198 24.75 4.96 -0.36
CA GLY A 198 25.39 5.28 0.92
C GLY A 198 26.91 5.25 0.78
N LYS A 199 27.63 5.99 1.64
CA LYS A 199 29.11 6.02 1.63
C LYS A 199 29.74 4.63 1.83
N ASP A 200 29.05 3.73 2.52
CA ASP A 200 29.44 2.34 2.71
C ASP A 200 29.14 1.43 1.49
N GLY A 201 28.39 1.94 0.51
CA GLY A 201 27.95 1.24 -0.69
C GLY A 201 26.86 0.19 -0.44
N TYR A 202 26.31 0.08 0.77
CA TYR A 202 25.40 -0.99 1.13
C TYR A 202 23.95 -0.72 0.75
N ILE A 203 23.45 0.48 1.04
CA ILE A 203 22.07 0.87 0.76
C ILE A 203 22.04 1.83 -0.43
N LYS A 204 21.07 1.63 -1.31
CA LYS A 204 20.84 2.47 -2.50
C LYS A 204 19.44 3.10 -2.47
N LEU A 205 19.26 4.15 -3.25
CA LEU A 205 17.95 4.69 -3.60
C LEU A 205 17.90 5.08 -5.07
N SER A 206 16.78 4.79 -5.71
CA SER A 206 16.46 5.24 -7.07
C SER A 206 14.97 5.56 -7.18
N THR A 207 14.63 6.43 -8.14
CA THR A 207 13.24 6.73 -8.48
C THR A 207 12.95 6.32 -9.92
N ILE A 208 11.78 5.75 -10.15
CA ILE A 208 11.21 5.52 -11.48
C ILE A 208 9.91 6.30 -11.59
N ILE A 209 9.62 6.82 -12.78
CA ILE A 209 8.47 7.67 -13.04
C ILE A 209 7.46 6.88 -13.89
N CYS A 210 6.34 6.52 -13.28
CA CYS A 210 5.19 5.88 -13.92
C CYS A 210 5.53 4.76 -14.92
N SER A 211 5.59 5.06 -16.22
CA SER A 211 5.88 4.11 -17.29
C SER A 211 7.35 3.72 -17.45
N ASP A 212 8.29 4.31 -16.71
CA ASP A 212 9.63 3.74 -16.52
C ASP A 212 9.55 2.27 -16.02
N ALA A 213 8.47 1.94 -15.33
CA ALA A 213 8.15 0.58 -14.89
C ALA A 213 8.03 -0.44 -16.04
N LEU A 214 7.66 0.00 -17.24
CA LEU A 214 7.49 -0.86 -18.41
C LEU A 214 8.84 -1.37 -18.89
N ASP A 215 9.77 -0.46 -19.18
CA ASP A 215 11.12 -0.81 -19.63
C ASP A 215 11.91 -1.55 -18.53
N LEU A 216 11.74 -1.15 -17.27
CA LEU A 216 12.32 -1.88 -16.14
C LEU A 216 11.74 -3.29 -15.97
N GLY A 217 10.50 -3.52 -16.41
CA GLY A 217 9.88 -4.84 -16.44
C GLY A 217 10.47 -5.77 -17.51
N GLU A 218 11.03 -5.21 -18.58
CA GLU A 218 11.68 -5.95 -19.67
C GLU A 218 13.20 -6.12 -19.46
N ASP A 219 13.84 -5.21 -18.71
CA ASP A 219 15.27 -5.25 -18.41
C ASP A 219 15.56 -5.90 -17.04
N ALA A 220 15.72 -7.22 -17.06
CA ALA A 220 15.99 -7.99 -15.85
C ALA A 220 17.28 -7.58 -15.12
N ASP A 221 18.32 -7.13 -15.84
CA ASP A 221 19.60 -6.75 -15.25
C ASP A 221 19.49 -5.38 -14.58
N ALA A 222 18.87 -4.40 -15.24
CA ALA A 222 18.59 -3.11 -14.62
C ALA A 222 17.66 -3.25 -13.41
N ASN A 223 16.60 -4.06 -13.52
CA ASN A 223 15.71 -4.36 -12.40
C ASN A 223 16.48 -4.96 -11.21
N LYS A 224 17.43 -5.86 -11.47
CA LYS A 224 18.30 -6.41 -10.42
C LYS A 224 19.18 -5.33 -9.78
N LYS A 225 19.82 -4.48 -10.58
CA LYS A 225 20.67 -3.39 -10.10
C LYS A 225 19.89 -2.36 -9.28
N LEU A 226 18.62 -2.11 -9.61
CA LEU A 226 17.75 -1.16 -8.91
C LEU A 226 17.00 -1.76 -7.72
N SER A 227 17.06 -3.08 -7.48
CA SER A 227 16.37 -3.73 -6.35
C SER A 227 17.28 -4.44 -5.34
N ASP A 228 18.61 -4.52 -5.57
CA ASP A 228 19.54 -5.06 -4.57
C ASP A 228 19.83 -4.04 -3.44
N ARG A 229 19.23 -4.25 -2.26
CA ARG A 229 19.42 -3.40 -1.06
C ARG A 229 19.05 -1.95 -1.32
N THR A 230 17.87 -1.76 -1.91
CA THR A 230 17.42 -0.46 -2.44
C THR A 230 16.08 -0.04 -1.84
N VAL A 231 15.94 1.26 -1.58
CA VAL A 231 14.63 1.94 -1.54
C VAL A 231 14.30 2.38 -2.97
N LEU A 232 13.38 1.69 -3.63
CA LEU A 232 12.94 1.99 -4.99
C LEU A 232 11.63 2.79 -4.94
N ILE A 233 11.70 4.06 -5.33
CA ILE A 233 10.53 4.95 -5.34
C ILE A 233 9.90 4.90 -6.73
N HIS A 234 8.60 4.66 -6.79
CA HIS A 234 7.81 4.69 -8.01
C HIS A 234 6.75 5.78 -7.88
N ILE A 235 7.05 6.96 -8.42
CA ILE A 235 6.11 8.08 -8.45
C ILE A 235 5.19 7.98 -9.66
N GLN A 236 3.91 8.28 -9.49
CA GLN A 236 2.89 7.99 -10.51
C GLN A 236 1.78 9.04 -10.55
N LEU A 237 1.21 9.22 -11.74
CA LEU A 237 -0.11 9.73 -12.07
C LEU A 237 -0.71 8.69 -13.02
N ASN A 238 -1.28 7.62 -12.46
CA ASN A 238 -1.73 6.46 -13.22
C ASN A 238 -3.16 6.05 -12.83
N PRO A 239 -4.11 5.98 -13.78
CA PRO A 239 -5.48 5.51 -13.48
C PRO A 239 -5.56 4.01 -13.18
N LYS A 240 -4.54 3.22 -13.56
CA LYS A 240 -4.50 1.76 -13.42
C LYS A 240 -3.12 1.28 -12.91
N PRO A 241 -2.70 1.67 -11.69
CA PRO A 241 -1.37 1.38 -11.16
C PRO A 241 -1.08 -0.12 -10.94
N ARG A 242 -2.14 -0.95 -10.86
CA ARG A 242 -2.07 -2.42 -10.75
C ARG A 242 -2.09 -3.14 -12.10
N GLN A 243 -2.13 -2.44 -13.24
CA GLN A 243 -2.12 -3.09 -14.55
C GLN A 243 -0.85 -3.95 -14.70
N THR A 244 -0.99 -5.09 -15.39
CA THR A 244 0.01 -6.17 -15.43
C THR A 244 1.41 -5.73 -15.83
N ASP A 245 1.53 -4.83 -16.81
CA ASP A 245 2.83 -4.35 -17.31
C ASP A 245 3.46 -3.36 -16.33
N TYR A 246 2.67 -2.43 -15.76
CA TYR A 246 3.16 -1.51 -14.72
C TYR A 246 3.64 -2.22 -13.46
N ARG A 247 3.08 -3.38 -13.10
CA ARG A 247 3.52 -4.17 -11.94
C ARG A 247 4.56 -5.23 -12.27
N ARG A 248 4.89 -5.46 -13.55
CA ARG A 248 5.81 -6.53 -13.97
C ARG A 248 7.14 -6.46 -13.24
N TYR A 249 7.72 -5.26 -13.14
CA TYR A 249 8.99 -5.07 -12.43
C TYR A 249 8.89 -5.49 -10.95
N ARG A 250 7.76 -5.22 -10.27
CA ARG A 250 7.50 -5.65 -8.89
C ARG A 250 7.42 -7.17 -8.80
N SER A 251 6.65 -7.80 -9.69
CA SER A 251 6.57 -9.26 -9.77
C SER A 251 7.95 -9.92 -9.92
N GLU A 252 8.83 -9.36 -10.75
CA GLU A 252 10.20 -9.86 -10.89
C GLU A 252 11.02 -9.70 -9.60
N VAL A 253 10.93 -8.55 -8.93
CA VAL A 253 11.56 -8.34 -7.61
C VAL A 253 11.00 -9.32 -6.56
N PHE A 254 9.71 -9.62 -6.60
CA PHE A 254 9.05 -10.48 -5.62
C PHE A 254 9.41 -11.97 -5.78
N ARG A 255 9.72 -12.41 -7.01
CA ARG A 255 10.13 -13.80 -7.28
C ARG A 255 11.56 -14.11 -6.87
N ARG A 256 12.42 -13.10 -6.70
CA ARG A 256 13.82 -13.29 -6.29
C ARG A 256 13.93 -13.70 -4.83
N SER A 257 15.00 -14.44 -4.53
CA SER A 257 15.27 -14.91 -3.18
C SER A 257 15.37 -13.72 -2.21
N PRO A 258 14.64 -13.72 -1.09
CA PRO A 258 14.72 -12.65 -0.09
C PRO A 258 16.14 -12.37 0.39
N VAL A 259 17.02 -13.37 0.39
CA VAL A 259 18.44 -13.24 0.78
C VAL A 259 19.25 -12.40 -0.23
N THR A 260 18.78 -12.31 -1.47
CA THR A 260 19.48 -11.64 -2.58
C THR A 260 18.81 -10.33 -3.00
N THR A 261 17.64 -10.01 -2.45
CA THR A 261 16.86 -8.81 -2.78
C THR A 261 16.11 -8.31 -1.55
N ASP A 262 16.78 -7.50 -0.74
CA ASP A 262 16.09 -6.64 0.22
C ASP A 262 15.75 -5.34 -0.49
N CYS A 263 14.49 -5.18 -0.88
CA CYS A 263 14.02 -4.00 -1.58
C CYS A 263 12.74 -3.51 -0.93
N ASP A 264 12.74 -2.24 -0.54
CA ASP A 264 11.51 -1.52 -0.24
C ASP A 264 11.06 -0.83 -1.52
N ILE A 265 9.82 -1.08 -1.94
CA ILE A 265 9.23 -0.39 -3.10
C ILE A 265 8.15 0.54 -2.58
N ILE A 266 8.27 1.83 -2.88
CA ILE A 266 7.30 2.87 -2.52
C ILE A 266 6.56 3.28 -3.79
N CYS A 267 5.35 2.78 -4.00
CA CYS A 267 4.46 3.30 -5.03
C CYS A 267 3.70 4.50 -4.44
N LEU A 268 3.90 5.68 -5.01
CA LEU A 268 3.21 6.91 -4.60
C LEU A 268 2.51 7.52 -5.83
N ASN A 269 1.18 7.42 -5.82
CA ASN A 269 0.30 7.93 -6.86
C ASN A 269 -0.53 9.11 -6.35
N TRP A 270 -1.30 9.74 -7.22
CA TRP A 270 -2.37 10.67 -6.84
C TRP A 270 -3.49 9.95 -6.06
N ALA A 271 -4.33 10.74 -5.39
CA ALA A 271 -5.53 10.23 -4.72
C ALA A 271 -6.54 9.62 -5.73
N GLN A 272 -7.54 8.91 -5.22
CA GLN A 272 -8.64 8.35 -6.02
C GLN A 272 -9.46 9.44 -6.71
N ASN A 273 -10.23 9.03 -7.74
CA ASN A 273 -11.18 9.89 -8.45
C ASN A 273 -10.54 11.12 -9.12
N VAL A 274 -9.39 10.94 -9.76
CA VAL A 274 -8.80 12.01 -10.57
C VAL A 274 -9.79 12.39 -11.69
N VAL A 275 -9.96 13.69 -11.88
CA VAL A 275 -10.70 14.28 -13.00
C VAL A 275 -9.69 14.98 -13.90
N GLN A 276 -9.62 14.58 -15.16
CA GLN A 276 -8.74 15.16 -16.15
C GLN A 276 -9.49 16.18 -17.01
N HIS A 277 -8.92 17.36 -17.14
CA HIS A 277 -9.35 18.38 -18.08
C HIS A 277 -8.35 18.51 -19.22
N ASP A 278 -8.85 18.53 -20.45
CA ASP A 278 -8.07 18.77 -21.65
C ASP A 278 -8.28 20.24 -22.13
N ALA A 279 -8.17 20.50 -23.44
CA ALA A 279 -8.49 21.80 -24.02
C ALA A 279 -9.93 22.26 -23.65
N PRO A 280 -10.20 23.58 -23.51
CA PRO A 280 -11.45 24.12 -22.96
C PRO A 280 -12.75 23.59 -23.58
N ASP A 281 -12.69 23.12 -24.83
CA ASP A 281 -13.84 22.63 -25.59
C ASP A 281 -14.20 21.15 -25.33
N HIS A 282 -13.42 20.44 -24.51
CA HIS A 282 -13.63 19.03 -24.19
C HIS A 282 -14.25 18.85 -22.80
N ALA A 283 -15.19 17.92 -22.69
CA ALA A 283 -15.77 17.55 -21.40
C ALA A 283 -14.70 16.90 -20.49
N PRO A 284 -14.71 17.17 -19.18
CA PRO A 284 -13.78 16.53 -18.25
C PRO A 284 -13.95 15.00 -18.24
N HIS A 285 -12.82 14.29 -18.14
CA HIS A 285 -12.79 12.83 -18.07
C HIS A 285 -12.58 12.38 -16.63
N GLU A 286 -13.60 11.78 -16.02
CA GLU A 286 -13.52 11.16 -14.71
C GLU A 286 -12.86 9.78 -14.80
N TRP A 287 -11.71 9.60 -14.16
CA TRP A 287 -10.99 8.32 -14.23
C TRP A 287 -11.64 7.23 -13.39
N LYS A 288 -12.37 7.61 -12.32
CA LYS A 288 -12.94 6.71 -11.30
C LYS A 288 -11.93 5.70 -10.75
N ASN A 289 -10.64 6.07 -10.78
CA ASN A 289 -9.51 5.24 -10.41
C ASN A 289 -9.36 5.11 -8.90
N GLU A 290 -8.63 4.08 -8.47
CA GLU A 290 -7.99 4.05 -7.16
C GLU A 290 -6.66 4.81 -7.17
N SER A 291 -6.20 5.21 -5.98
CA SER A 291 -4.83 5.70 -5.82
C SER A 291 -3.82 4.58 -6.05
N GLY A 292 -3.95 3.45 -5.34
CA GLY A 292 -3.00 2.34 -5.46
C GLY A 292 -1.60 2.63 -4.92
N SER A 293 -1.41 3.73 -4.17
CA SER A 293 -0.19 3.97 -3.41
C SER A 293 0.01 2.87 -2.37
N ALA A 294 1.22 2.31 -2.29
CA ALA A 294 1.56 1.25 -1.36
C ALA A 294 3.06 1.16 -1.07
N TRP A 295 3.40 0.57 0.07
CA TRP A 295 4.75 0.22 0.47
C TRP A 295 4.93 -1.29 0.50
N TYR A 296 5.83 -1.82 -0.31
CA TYR A 296 6.11 -3.26 -0.41
C TYR A 296 7.40 -3.60 0.32
N LEU A 297 7.37 -4.65 1.16
CA LEU A 297 8.47 -5.06 2.02
C LEU A 297 8.78 -6.57 1.88
N PRO A 298 10.06 -6.98 2.00
CA PRO A 298 10.44 -8.39 2.15
C PRO A 298 9.86 -9.02 3.42
N GLU A 299 9.68 -10.35 3.40
CA GLU A 299 9.06 -11.14 4.48
C GLU A 299 9.66 -10.92 5.89
N ARG A 300 10.95 -10.61 5.99
CA ARG A 300 11.63 -10.46 7.28
C ARG A 300 11.54 -9.06 7.88
N ARG A 301 10.92 -8.09 7.19
CA ARG A 301 11.09 -6.65 7.47
C ARG A 301 9.83 -5.91 7.91
N CYS A 302 8.73 -6.63 8.14
CA CYS A 302 7.49 -6.03 8.60
C CYS A 302 6.93 -6.84 9.77
N SER A 303 6.44 -6.13 10.77
CA SER A 303 5.76 -6.79 11.87
C SER A 303 4.38 -7.27 11.45
N VAL A 304 3.92 -8.28 12.17
CA VAL A 304 2.62 -8.91 12.03
C VAL A 304 1.90 -8.97 13.37
N LYS A 305 2.35 -8.17 14.35
CA LYS A 305 1.67 -8.00 15.63
C LYS A 305 0.46 -7.09 15.45
N ASP A 306 -0.63 -7.44 16.13
CA ASP A 306 -1.92 -6.76 16.00
C ASP A 306 -1.87 -5.29 16.41
N ASP A 307 -1.16 -4.94 17.49
CA ASP A 307 -1.05 -3.57 17.98
C ASP A 307 -0.30 -2.65 17.00
N GLU A 308 0.79 -3.15 16.42
CA GLU A 308 1.58 -2.43 15.43
C GLU A 308 0.78 -2.26 14.11
N VAL A 309 0.06 -3.28 13.66
CA VAL A 309 -0.82 -3.18 12.47
C VAL A 309 -2.01 -2.26 12.73
N ALA A 310 -2.72 -2.41 13.85
CA ALA A 310 -3.89 -1.59 14.17
C ALA A 310 -3.52 -0.11 14.34
N SER A 311 -2.34 0.19 14.89
CA SER A 311 -1.82 1.56 14.99
C SER A 311 -1.62 2.22 13.62
N ASN A 312 -1.15 1.45 12.63
CA ASN A 312 -1.01 1.89 11.25
C ASN A 312 -2.38 2.06 10.58
N GLU A 313 -3.29 1.08 10.73
CA GLU A 313 -4.62 1.12 10.12
C GLU A 313 -5.46 2.28 10.62
N ALA A 314 -5.36 2.62 11.91
CA ALA A 314 -6.05 3.74 12.53
C ALA A 314 -5.69 5.10 11.90
N LYS A 315 -4.57 5.18 11.18
CA LYS A 315 -4.10 6.40 10.51
C LYS A 315 -4.17 6.31 8.99
N GLY A 316 -4.62 5.18 8.44
CA GLY A 316 -4.78 5.00 7.00
C GLY A 316 -3.63 4.27 6.30
N LEU A 317 -2.89 3.40 7.00
CA LEU A 317 -1.90 2.50 6.39
C LEU A 317 -2.31 1.04 6.63
N TYR A 318 -2.81 0.37 5.59
CA TYR A 318 -3.50 -0.92 5.69
C TYR A 318 -2.64 -2.11 5.30
N TYR A 319 -2.56 -3.09 6.20
CA TYR A 319 -1.75 -4.29 5.97
C TYR A 319 -2.43 -5.31 5.06
N THR A 320 -1.65 -5.91 4.16
CA THR A 320 -1.96 -7.15 3.46
C THR A 320 -0.70 -8.00 3.24
N ARG A 321 -0.90 -9.28 2.91
CA ARG A 321 0.14 -10.26 2.60
C ARG A 321 0.01 -10.73 1.15
N HIS A 322 0.99 -10.39 0.33
CA HIS A 322 1.04 -10.84 -1.06
C HIS A 322 1.46 -12.31 -1.15
N GLU A 323 0.86 -13.05 -2.09
CA GLU A 323 1.11 -14.49 -2.29
C GLU A 323 2.60 -14.86 -2.51
N LYS A 324 3.39 -13.93 -3.07
CA LYS A 324 4.85 -14.08 -3.25
C LYS A 324 5.66 -13.70 -2.00
N LYS A 325 5.08 -13.88 -0.80
CA LYS A 325 5.73 -13.63 0.51
C LYS A 325 6.30 -12.19 0.64
N ARG A 326 5.47 -11.21 0.31
CA ARG A 326 5.76 -9.79 0.55
C ARG A 326 4.69 -9.20 1.45
N HIS A 327 5.09 -8.29 2.34
CA HIS A 327 4.12 -7.45 3.04
C HIS A 327 3.81 -6.24 2.18
N VAL A 328 2.55 -5.83 2.17
CA VAL A 328 2.12 -4.65 1.43
C VAL A 328 1.29 -3.78 2.36
N LEU A 329 1.76 -2.55 2.55
CA LEU A 329 1.10 -1.53 3.36
C LEU A 329 0.46 -0.51 2.41
N HIS A 330 -0.86 -0.56 2.26
CA HIS A 330 -1.61 0.29 1.35
C HIS A 330 -1.95 1.62 2.02
N PHE A 331 -1.67 2.74 1.35
CA PHE A 331 -2.11 4.04 1.84
C PHE A 331 -3.61 4.21 1.61
N HIS A 332 -4.27 4.99 2.48
CA HIS A 332 -5.63 5.43 2.22
C HIS A 332 -5.71 6.17 0.88
N TYR A 333 -6.82 6.02 0.15
CA TYR A 333 -6.89 6.52 -1.22
C TYR A 333 -7.22 8.02 -1.34
N ASP A 334 -7.55 8.70 -0.23
CA ASP A 334 -7.85 10.13 -0.23
C ASP A 334 -6.61 11.00 -0.23
N GLU A 335 -6.78 12.29 -0.53
CA GLU A 335 -5.74 13.30 -0.35
C GLU A 335 -5.21 13.29 1.08
N ALA A 336 -3.89 13.24 1.22
CA ALA A 336 -3.22 13.27 2.51
C ALA A 336 -1.71 13.51 2.39
N ILE A 337 -1.12 13.86 3.52
CA ILE A 337 0.31 13.62 3.76
C ILE A 337 0.45 12.46 4.75
N PHE A 338 1.38 11.57 4.48
CA PHE A 338 1.73 10.46 5.36
C PHE A 338 3.13 10.68 5.93
N ALA A 339 3.23 10.89 7.25
CA ALA A 339 4.48 11.01 7.97
C ALA A 339 4.83 9.67 8.63
N LEU A 340 5.96 9.08 8.27
CA LEU A 340 6.35 7.75 8.70
C LEU A 340 7.70 7.72 9.39
N THR A 341 7.86 6.78 10.32
CA THR A 341 9.16 6.31 10.81
C THR A 341 9.47 4.97 10.18
N VAL A 342 10.65 4.84 9.55
CA VAL A 342 10.99 3.72 8.67
C VAL A 342 12.33 3.09 9.06
N PRO A 343 12.34 1.79 9.41
CA PRO A 343 13.57 1.03 9.58
C PRO A 343 14.32 0.88 8.25
N LYS A 344 15.65 0.98 8.30
CA LYS A 344 16.50 0.95 7.09
C LYS A 344 16.47 -0.39 6.37
N VAL A 345 16.74 -0.34 5.05
CA VAL A 345 16.74 -1.54 4.19
C VAL A 345 17.71 -2.61 4.66
N LEU A 346 18.86 -2.14 5.10
CA LEU A 346 19.87 -2.92 5.77
C LEU A 346 20.24 -2.23 7.07
N GLN A 347 20.46 -3.01 8.12
CA GLN A 347 20.94 -2.52 9.41
C GLN A 347 22.27 -3.22 9.68
N GLY A 348 23.32 -2.43 9.89
CA GLY A 348 24.60 -2.90 10.40
C GLY A 348 24.59 -2.92 11.92
N GLY A 349 25.46 -3.74 12.51
CA GLY A 349 25.61 -3.88 13.97
C GLY A 349 25.23 -5.27 14.48
N ALA A 350 25.08 -5.39 15.79
CA ALA A 350 24.66 -6.65 16.40
C ALA A 350 23.18 -6.91 16.13
N ALA A 351 22.81 -8.14 15.77
CA ALA A 351 21.45 -8.55 15.43
C ALA A 351 20.40 -8.25 16.53
N VAL A 352 20.83 -8.08 17.79
CA VAL A 352 19.97 -7.65 18.90
C VAL A 352 19.42 -6.23 18.75
N HIS A 353 19.99 -5.43 17.85
CA HIS A 353 19.54 -4.07 17.54
C HIS A 353 18.68 -4.00 16.26
N ASP A 354 18.43 -5.12 15.57
CA ASP A 354 17.66 -5.12 14.34
C ASP A 354 16.21 -4.70 14.59
N VAL A 355 15.77 -3.67 13.86
CA VAL A 355 14.39 -3.16 13.89
C VAL A 355 13.62 -3.73 12.70
N LEU A 356 12.78 -4.75 12.94
CA LEU A 356 12.07 -5.50 11.88
C LEU A 356 10.55 -5.23 11.86
N ILE A 357 10.14 -4.02 12.23
CA ILE A 357 8.71 -3.67 12.39
C ILE A 357 8.06 -3.12 11.11
N GLY A 358 8.87 -2.75 10.11
CA GLY A 358 8.40 -2.08 8.89
C GLY A 358 8.08 -0.60 9.11
N PRO A 359 7.59 0.12 8.08
CA PRO A 359 7.14 1.50 8.18
C PRO A 359 6.00 1.66 9.19
N GLN A 360 6.13 2.65 10.06
CA GLN A 360 5.10 3.06 11.01
C GLN A 360 4.56 4.42 10.59
N LEU A 361 3.25 4.53 10.39
CA LEU A 361 2.59 5.81 10.14
C LEU A 361 2.47 6.54 11.48
N ASP A 362 3.22 7.61 11.64
CA ASP A 362 3.22 8.43 12.85
C ASP A 362 1.99 9.35 12.85
N THR A 363 1.83 10.08 11.74
CA THR A 363 0.80 11.10 11.58
C THR A 363 0.29 11.10 10.14
N ARG A 364 -1.03 11.24 9.98
CA ARG A 364 -1.67 11.58 8.70
C ARG A 364 -2.10 13.05 8.76
N PHE A 365 -1.84 13.82 7.71
CA PHE A 365 -2.33 15.19 7.60
C PHE A 365 -3.37 15.30 6.49
N THR A 366 -4.34 16.19 6.69
CA THR A 366 -5.38 16.54 5.71
C THR A 366 -5.30 18.03 5.39
N TRP A 367 -5.58 18.38 4.14
CA TRP A 367 -5.60 19.77 3.71
C TRP A 367 -6.77 20.50 4.37
N ASN A 368 -6.49 21.63 5.00
CA ASN A 368 -7.51 22.54 5.48
C ASN A 368 -7.50 23.80 4.60
N ALA A 369 -8.51 23.92 3.73
CA ALA A 369 -8.60 25.02 2.78
C ALA A 369 -8.76 26.39 3.47
N ASP A 370 -9.50 26.45 4.58
CA ASP A 370 -9.75 27.69 5.33
C ASP A 370 -8.47 28.23 6.00
N ALA A 371 -7.66 27.33 6.55
CA ALA A 371 -6.37 27.65 7.18
C ALA A 371 -5.22 27.73 6.16
N GLY A 372 -5.42 27.29 4.92
CA GLY A 372 -4.39 27.24 3.89
C GLY A 372 -3.18 26.39 4.28
N THR A 373 -3.39 25.31 5.04
CA THR A 373 -2.30 24.48 5.56
C THR A 373 -2.73 23.03 5.80
N TRP A 374 -1.74 22.16 6.02
CA TRP A 374 -1.94 20.76 6.37
C TRP A 374 -2.08 20.59 7.87
N LEU A 375 -3.19 19.99 8.32
CA LEU A 375 -3.46 19.75 9.74
C LEU A 375 -3.44 18.26 10.06
N GLU A 376 -2.95 17.92 11.25
CA GLU A 376 -2.96 16.55 11.75
C GLU A 376 -4.39 16.00 11.81
N SER A 377 -4.62 14.85 11.21
CA SER A 377 -5.87 14.12 11.30
C SER A 377 -5.95 13.41 12.65
N THR A 378 -7.00 13.68 13.42
CA THR A 378 -7.27 13.01 14.70
C THR A 378 -8.24 11.84 14.57
N SER A 379 -8.96 11.74 13.46
CA SER A 379 -9.93 10.68 13.17
C SER A 379 -9.34 9.58 12.29
N CYS A 380 -9.75 8.33 12.54
CA CYS A 380 -9.50 7.22 11.61
C CYS A 380 -10.16 7.53 10.25
N PRO A 381 -9.44 7.35 9.12
CA PRO A 381 -10.04 7.49 7.80
C PRO A 381 -11.22 6.53 7.59
N GLU A 382 -12.28 7.01 6.95
CA GLU A 382 -13.44 6.20 6.59
C GLU A 382 -13.11 5.31 5.40
N THR A 383 -13.37 4.01 5.53
CA THR A 383 -13.01 3.00 4.53
C THR A 383 -14.21 2.56 3.69
N GLY A 384 -15.37 3.20 3.85
CA GLY A 384 -16.66 2.78 3.32
C GLY A 384 -17.32 1.66 4.12
N TRP A 385 -16.71 1.21 5.23
CA TRP A 385 -17.24 0.15 6.08
C TRP A 385 -18.58 0.52 6.69
N SER A 386 -18.69 1.76 7.20
CA SER A 386 -19.90 2.26 7.86
C SER A 386 -21.12 2.23 6.92
N ALA A 387 -20.93 2.56 5.63
CA ALA A 387 -22.00 2.53 4.64
C ALA A 387 -22.49 1.09 4.39
N ILE A 388 -21.58 0.12 4.38
CA ILE A 388 -21.89 -1.28 4.10
C ILE A 388 -22.67 -1.94 5.24
N ILE A 389 -22.24 -1.78 6.49
CA ILE A 389 -22.91 -2.45 7.62
C ILE A 389 -24.29 -1.86 7.92
N ASN A 390 -24.56 -0.64 7.44
CA ASN A 390 -25.84 0.03 7.58
C ASN A 390 -26.70 -0.03 6.30
N ALA A 391 -26.31 -0.84 5.30
CA ALA A 391 -26.97 -0.88 4.00
C ALA A 391 -28.41 -1.47 4.05
N SER A 392 -28.69 -2.35 5.02
CA SER A 392 -30.05 -2.89 5.25
C SER A 392 -30.27 -3.25 6.73
N PRO A 393 -31.54 -3.37 7.19
CA PRO A 393 -31.84 -3.79 8.55
C PRO A 393 -31.25 -5.16 8.92
N GLU A 394 -31.23 -6.09 7.97
CA GLU A 394 -30.71 -7.45 8.18
C GLU A 394 -29.19 -7.44 8.37
N VAL A 395 -28.46 -6.67 7.54
CA VAL A 395 -27.01 -6.50 7.68
C VAL A 395 -26.71 -5.80 9.01
N THR A 396 -27.43 -4.71 9.31
CA THR A 396 -27.26 -3.95 10.56
C THR A 396 -27.42 -4.85 11.78
N ALA A 397 -28.47 -5.69 11.80
CA ALA A 397 -28.72 -6.62 12.89
C ALA A 397 -27.61 -7.68 13.02
N ALA A 398 -27.08 -8.21 11.91
CA ALA A 398 -26.03 -9.23 11.94
C ALA A 398 -24.67 -8.67 12.39
N PHE A 399 -24.38 -7.40 12.10
CA PHE A 399 -23.13 -6.74 12.43
C PHE A 399 -23.19 -5.88 13.70
N GLN A 400 -24.32 -5.85 14.42
CA GLN A 400 -24.53 -4.98 15.58
C GLN A 400 -23.43 -5.10 16.64
N SER A 401 -22.93 -6.32 16.92
CA SER A 401 -21.84 -6.56 17.88
C SER A 401 -20.45 -6.18 17.38
N LEU A 402 -20.32 -5.79 16.11
CA LEU A 402 -19.06 -5.43 15.46
C LEU A 402 -18.94 -3.92 15.22
N THR A 403 -20.03 -3.15 15.35
CA THR A 403 -20.08 -1.71 15.05
C THR A 403 -19.12 -0.87 15.88
N ASP A 404 -19.01 -1.15 17.18
CA ASP A 404 -18.17 -0.38 18.11
C ASP A 404 -16.73 -0.90 18.25
N ILE A 405 -16.38 -1.92 17.45
CA ILE A 405 -15.04 -2.50 17.49
C ILE A 405 -14.06 -1.59 16.73
N LYS A 406 -13.12 -1.00 17.47
CA LYS A 406 -12.09 -0.12 16.90
C LYS A 406 -11.06 -0.86 16.06
N ASP A 407 -10.71 -2.08 16.44
CA ASP A 407 -9.73 -2.89 15.72
C ASP A 407 -10.39 -3.65 14.55
N ARG A 408 -10.09 -3.22 13.32
CA ARG A 408 -10.63 -3.83 12.10
C ARG A 408 -10.23 -5.30 11.97
N LEU A 409 -9.07 -5.72 12.49
CA LEU A 409 -8.65 -7.12 12.45
C LEU A 409 -9.56 -8.01 13.28
N HIS A 410 -10.13 -7.50 14.38
CA HIS A 410 -11.11 -8.26 15.16
C HIS A 410 -12.39 -8.50 14.36
N ILE A 411 -12.86 -7.48 13.63
CA ILE A 411 -14.03 -7.58 12.75
C ILE A 411 -13.75 -8.60 11.65
N GLU A 412 -12.60 -8.48 10.97
CA GLU A 412 -12.19 -9.38 9.90
C GLU A 412 -12.07 -10.83 10.36
N ARG A 413 -11.51 -11.09 11.55
CA ARG A 413 -11.44 -12.45 12.13
C ARG A 413 -12.82 -13.03 12.43
N ALA A 414 -13.75 -12.21 12.92
CA ALA A 414 -15.14 -12.63 13.13
C ALA A 414 -15.80 -13.00 11.79
N ILE A 415 -15.56 -12.21 10.74
CA ILE A 415 -16.05 -12.50 9.37
C ILE A 415 -15.42 -13.80 8.84
N SER A 416 -14.11 -13.99 8.97
CA SER A 416 -13.39 -15.17 8.49
C SER A 416 -13.92 -16.47 9.13
N LEU A 417 -14.12 -16.48 10.45
CA LEU A 417 -14.73 -17.62 11.13
C LEU A 417 -16.16 -17.88 10.65
N SER A 418 -16.95 -16.82 10.51
CA SER A 418 -18.35 -16.90 10.06
C SER A 418 -18.50 -17.43 8.64
N CYS A 419 -17.49 -17.21 7.79
CA CYS A 419 -17.46 -17.69 6.40
C CYS A 419 -16.89 -19.10 6.23
N GLY A 420 -16.38 -19.71 7.30
CA GLY A 420 -15.62 -20.95 7.24
C GLY A 420 -14.16 -20.67 6.84
N PRO A 421 -13.20 -20.69 7.77
CA PRO A 421 -11.84 -20.30 7.44
C PRO A 421 -11.22 -21.27 6.41
N HIS A 422 -10.50 -20.74 5.43
CA HIS A 422 -9.77 -21.54 4.45
C HIS A 422 -8.50 -22.15 5.05
N THR A 423 -7.89 -21.36 5.93
CA THR A 423 -6.72 -21.53 6.79
C THR A 423 -7.00 -22.04 8.21
N MET A 424 -6.69 -23.27 8.63
CA MET A 424 -6.99 -23.70 10.01
C MET A 424 -5.76 -24.11 10.85
N LYS A 425 -4.60 -23.53 10.54
CA LYS A 425 -3.38 -23.67 11.37
C LYS A 425 -3.62 -23.02 12.74
N GLU A 426 -2.91 -23.46 13.78
CA GLU A 426 -3.05 -22.94 15.16
C GLU A 426 -2.95 -21.41 15.27
N GLN A 427 -2.19 -20.79 14.36
CA GLN A 427 -2.02 -19.33 14.30
C GLN A 427 -2.72 -18.69 13.10
N TRP A 428 -3.85 -19.24 12.65
CA TRP A 428 -4.63 -18.70 11.53
C TRP A 428 -5.04 -17.24 11.73
N HIS A 429 -5.26 -16.84 12.99
CA HIS A 429 -5.72 -15.51 13.38
C HIS A 429 -4.60 -14.46 13.33
N ARG A 430 -3.32 -14.85 13.20
CA ARG A 430 -2.26 -13.87 12.94
C ARG A 430 -2.51 -13.20 11.61
N VAL A 431 -2.27 -11.89 11.53
CA VAL A 431 -2.60 -11.08 10.35
C VAL A 431 -1.92 -11.56 9.05
N ASP A 432 -0.73 -12.16 9.12
CA ASP A 432 -0.02 -12.77 7.99
C ASP A 432 -0.62 -14.11 7.53
N ASN A 433 -1.40 -14.78 8.38
CA ASN A 433 -2.11 -16.01 8.08
C ASN A 433 -3.60 -15.81 7.78
N LEU A 434 -4.15 -14.65 8.15
CA LEU A 434 -5.56 -14.31 7.99
C LEU A 434 -5.92 -14.23 6.51
N ASP A 435 -6.95 -14.99 6.11
CA ASP A 435 -7.34 -15.16 4.71
C ASP A 435 -7.73 -13.84 4.03
N VAL A 436 -8.47 -12.97 4.73
CA VAL A 436 -8.89 -11.67 4.20
C VAL A 436 -7.71 -10.74 3.93
N CYS A 437 -6.59 -10.92 4.63
CA CYS A 437 -5.40 -10.08 4.45
C CYS A 437 -4.53 -10.58 3.29
N ARG A 438 -4.83 -11.73 2.69
CA ARG A 438 -4.05 -12.25 1.55
C ARG A 438 -4.50 -11.60 0.25
N ILE A 439 -3.54 -11.18 -0.55
CA ILE A 439 -3.78 -10.64 -1.89
C ILE A 439 -3.07 -11.48 -2.96
N PRO A 440 -3.71 -11.69 -4.11
CA PRO A 440 -3.13 -12.42 -5.24
C PRO A 440 -2.06 -11.59 -5.96
N GLU A 441 -1.43 -12.19 -6.98
CA GLU A 441 -0.50 -11.49 -7.89
C GLU A 441 -1.12 -10.28 -8.61
N THR A 442 -2.46 -10.15 -8.60
CA THR A 442 -3.13 -8.94 -9.12
C THR A 442 -3.06 -7.73 -8.20
N GLU A 443 -2.56 -7.89 -6.98
CA GLU A 443 -2.49 -6.87 -5.93
C GLU A 443 -3.87 -6.30 -5.52
N VAL A 444 -4.97 -6.94 -5.96
CA VAL A 444 -6.35 -6.55 -5.63
C VAL A 444 -6.67 -6.84 -4.17
N VAL A 445 -7.21 -5.85 -3.45
CA VAL A 445 -7.47 -5.92 -2.01
C VAL A 445 -8.92 -6.30 -1.72
N GLY A 446 -9.15 -7.56 -1.36
CA GLY A 446 -10.47 -8.12 -1.02
C GLY A 446 -10.89 -8.04 0.45
N ARG A 447 -10.19 -7.24 1.30
CA ARG A 447 -10.51 -7.12 2.74
C ARG A 447 -11.93 -6.61 2.96
N ALA A 448 -12.69 -7.23 3.88
CA ALA A 448 -14.11 -6.95 4.06
C ALA A 448 -14.38 -5.55 4.66
N THR A 449 -13.49 -5.08 5.53
CA THR A 449 -13.59 -3.78 6.21
C THR A 449 -12.98 -2.63 5.41
N LEU A 450 -12.37 -2.91 4.25
CA LEU A 450 -11.74 -1.91 3.39
C LEU A 450 -12.46 -1.84 2.03
N GLN A 451 -13.40 -0.91 1.88
CA GLN A 451 -14.17 -0.71 0.65
C GLN A 451 -13.50 0.27 -0.33
N LEU A 452 -12.16 0.33 -0.29
CA LEU A 452 -11.38 1.29 -1.06
C LEU A 452 -11.12 0.80 -2.50
N ASP A 453 -10.78 -0.48 -2.67
CA ASP A 453 -10.52 -1.08 -3.98
C ASP A 453 -11.84 -1.41 -4.69
N ARG A 454 -12.03 -0.90 -5.91
CA ARG A 454 -13.28 -0.97 -6.68
C ARG A 454 -13.23 -2.05 -7.75
N ASP A 455 -12.18 -2.86 -7.78
CA ASP A 455 -12.13 -4.03 -8.63
C ASP A 455 -13.38 -4.91 -8.40
N ALA A 456 -13.94 -5.41 -9.50
CA ALA A 456 -15.18 -6.18 -9.47
C ALA A 456 -15.02 -7.46 -8.63
N ALA A 457 -13.86 -8.12 -8.69
CA ALA A 457 -13.59 -9.33 -7.92
C ALA A 457 -13.47 -9.03 -6.42
N ALA A 458 -12.87 -7.90 -6.06
CA ALA A 458 -12.84 -7.45 -4.66
C ALA A 458 -14.26 -7.18 -4.15
N THR A 459 -15.07 -6.46 -4.93
CA THR A 459 -16.46 -6.13 -4.57
C THR A 459 -17.31 -7.38 -4.38
N GLU A 460 -17.22 -8.34 -5.31
CA GLU A 460 -17.94 -9.61 -5.23
C GLU A 460 -17.55 -10.41 -3.98
N GLU A 461 -16.24 -10.54 -3.69
CA GLU A 461 -15.76 -11.30 -2.54
C GLU A 461 -16.18 -10.66 -1.21
N ARG A 462 -16.12 -9.32 -1.10
CA ARG A 462 -16.63 -8.60 0.08
C ARG A 462 -18.12 -8.83 0.26
N GLN A 463 -18.92 -8.66 -0.80
CA GLN A 463 -20.36 -8.84 -0.74
C GLN A 463 -20.73 -10.28 -0.32
N LYS A 464 -20.01 -11.28 -0.85
CA LYS A 464 -20.18 -12.68 -0.48
C LYS A 464 -19.93 -12.91 1.01
N ARG A 465 -18.89 -12.30 1.59
CA ARG A 465 -18.58 -12.39 3.03
C ARG A 465 -19.65 -11.73 3.88
N ILE A 466 -20.07 -10.51 3.52
CA ILE A 466 -21.13 -9.76 4.23
C ILE A 466 -22.44 -10.54 4.19
N ASN A 467 -22.81 -11.07 3.03
CA ASN A 467 -24.01 -11.90 2.87
C ASN A 467 -23.94 -13.16 3.73
N ARG A 468 -22.78 -13.81 3.81
CA ARG A 468 -22.62 -15.01 4.64
C ARG A 468 -22.81 -14.72 6.13
N VAL A 469 -22.21 -13.64 6.64
CA VAL A 469 -22.40 -13.20 8.03
C VAL A 469 -23.86 -12.83 8.30
N THR A 470 -24.50 -12.13 7.36
CA THR A 470 -25.91 -11.73 7.46
C THR A 470 -26.84 -12.94 7.54
N VAL A 471 -26.66 -13.92 6.65
CA VAL A 471 -27.43 -15.16 6.67
C VAL A 471 -27.16 -15.98 7.92
N LEU A 472 -25.92 -16.03 8.40
CA LEU A 472 -25.58 -16.69 9.66
C LEU A 472 -26.31 -16.05 10.85
N GLY A 473 -26.32 -14.72 10.93
CA GLY A 473 -27.07 -13.98 11.95
C GLY A 473 -28.55 -14.35 11.95
N HIS A 474 -29.17 -14.43 10.76
CA HIS A 474 -30.55 -14.88 10.63
C HIS A 474 -30.75 -16.33 11.08
N ILE A 475 -29.87 -17.27 10.69
CA ILE A 475 -29.93 -18.68 11.10
C ILE A 475 -29.88 -18.82 12.62
N LEU A 476 -28.99 -18.07 13.29
CA LEU A 476 -28.87 -18.07 14.76
C LEU A 476 -30.14 -17.59 15.45
N GLN A 477 -30.91 -16.71 14.80
CA GLN A 477 -32.17 -16.18 15.33
C GLN A 477 -33.37 -17.12 15.08
N THR A 478 -33.46 -17.73 13.90
CA THR A 478 -34.71 -18.35 13.41
C THR A 478 -34.67 -19.86 13.25
N ALA A 479 -33.49 -20.47 13.10
CA ALA A 479 -33.38 -21.90 12.82
C ALA A 479 -33.38 -22.75 14.10
N THR A 480 -33.82 -24.01 13.97
CA THR A 480 -33.59 -25.04 14.98
C THR A 480 -32.11 -25.42 14.97
N LEU A 481 -31.37 -24.97 15.99
CA LEU A 481 -29.93 -25.22 16.11
C LEU A 481 -29.64 -26.64 16.64
N PRO A 482 -28.53 -27.27 16.22
CA PRO A 482 -28.19 -28.63 16.64
C PRO A 482 -27.78 -28.68 18.13
N PRO A 483 -27.82 -29.87 18.78
CA PRO A 483 -27.65 -30.01 20.24
C PRO A 483 -26.42 -29.32 20.83
N GLN A 484 -25.33 -29.27 20.07
CA GLN A 484 -24.04 -28.71 20.45
C GLN A 484 -24.08 -27.19 20.63
N ILE A 485 -25.00 -26.50 19.95
CA ILE A 485 -25.18 -25.04 19.97
C ILE A 485 -26.64 -24.60 20.22
N LYS A 486 -27.49 -25.50 20.71
CA LYS A 486 -28.93 -25.23 20.94
C LYS A 486 -29.20 -24.04 21.87
N ASP A 487 -28.28 -23.78 22.80
CA ASP A 487 -28.34 -22.68 23.76
C ASP A 487 -28.17 -21.30 23.10
N LEU A 488 -27.62 -21.25 21.88
CA LEU A 488 -27.47 -20.04 21.08
C LEU A 488 -28.77 -19.63 20.34
N ALA A 489 -29.80 -20.47 20.30
CA ALA A 489 -31.04 -20.21 19.58
C ALA A 489 -31.92 -19.13 20.24
N GLY A 490 -32.91 -18.60 19.52
CA GLY A 490 -33.95 -17.74 20.08
C GLY A 490 -33.52 -16.28 20.33
N GLY A 491 -32.51 -15.80 19.60
CA GLY A 491 -32.03 -14.41 19.69
C GLY A 491 -31.01 -14.16 20.79
N GLY A 492 -30.39 -12.98 20.76
CA GLY A 492 -29.36 -12.55 21.71
C GLY A 492 -27.97 -13.16 21.50
N ALA A 493 -27.80 -14.02 20.50
CA ALA A 493 -26.48 -14.44 20.04
C ALA A 493 -25.81 -13.34 19.20
N SER A 494 -24.53 -13.12 19.43
CA SER A 494 -23.71 -12.10 18.77
C SER A 494 -22.54 -12.72 18.03
N ILE A 495 -22.23 -12.17 16.85
CA ILE A 495 -21.03 -12.52 16.06
C ILE A 495 -19.90 -11.58 16.47
N SER A 496 -18.83 -12.12 17.02
CA SER A 496 -17.72 -11.36 17.59
C SER A 496 -16.45 -12.20 17.67
N TRP A 497 -15.27 -11.59 17.59
CA TRP A 497 -13.99 -12.27 17.83
C TRP A 497 -13.27 -11.68 19.04
N SER A 498 -12.50 -12.50 19.75
CA SER A 498 -11.67 -12.07 20.88
C SER A 498 -10.35 -12.83 20.94
N PRO A 499 -9.22 -12.17 21.27
CA PRO A 499 -7.94 -12.84 21.44
C PRO A 499 -7.94 -13.88 22.59
N LYS A 500 -8.90 -13.80 23.53
CA LYS A 500 -9.04 -14.79 24.62
C LYS A 500 -9.65 -16.12 24.15
N SER A 501 -10.41 -16.09 23.06
CA SER A 501 -11.10 -17.23 22.46
C SER A 501 -10.96 -17.15 20.94
N PRO A 502 -9.73 -17.26 20.41
CA PRO A 502 -9.41 -16.88 19.04
C PRO A 502 -10.11 -17.78 18.01
N ASN A 503 -10.62 -18.95 18.38
CA ASN A 503 -11.20 -19.91 17.45
C ASN A 503 -12.73 -19.95 17.48
N THR A 504 -13.38 -19.05 18.21
CA THR A 504 -14.85 -18.96 18.31
C THR A 504 -15.33 -17.60 17.84
N ASN A 505 -16.49 -17.56 17.18
CA ASN A 505 -17.08 -16.33 16.66
C ASN A 505 -18.50 -16.03 17.17
N VAL A 506 -19.17 -16.99 17.82
CA VAL A 506 -20.54 -16.78 18.33
C VAL A 506 -20.56 -16.86 19.84
N THR A 507 -21.15 -15.83 20.46
CA THR A 507 -21.31 -15.71 21.91
C THR A 507 -22.75 -15.36 22.25
N LYS A 508 -23.20 -15.74 23.44
CA LYS A 508 -24.49 -15.36 24.01
C LYS A 508 -24.36 -15.36 25.53
N VAL A 509 -24.99 -14.41 26.20
CA VAL A 509 -24.98 -14.31 27.67
C VAL A 509 -25.51 -15.62 28.28
N GLY A 510 -24.73 -16.21 29.20
CA GLY A 510 -25.08 -17.47 29.85
C GLY A 510 -24.78 -18.74 29.04
N ALA A 511 -24.29 -18.62 27.80
CA ALA A 511 -23.88 -19.74 26.97
C ALA A 511 -22.35 -19.77 26.80
N ARG A 512 -21.81 -20.95 26.47
CA ARG A 512 -20.39 -21.06 26.10
C ARG A 512 -20.16 -20.48 24.69
N PRO A 513 -18.97 -19.93 24.37
CA PRO A 513 -18.64 -19.56 23.00
C PRO A 513 -18.72 -20.76 22.04
N ALA A 514 -18.94 -20.49 20.75
CA ALA A 514 -18.95 -21.51 19.71
C ALA A 514 -18.30 -21.01 18.41
N LEU A 515 -17.80 -21.95 17.62
CA LEU A 515 -17.42 -21.73 16.23
C LEU A 515 -18.60 -22.11 15.33
N VAL A 516 -19.22 -21.11 14.69
CA VAL A 516 -20.34 -21.33 13.78
C VAL A 516 -20.05 -20.67 12.45
N ALA A 517 -20.13 -21.44 11.37
CA ALA A 517 -19.85 -20.94 10.03
C ALA A 517 -21.00 -21.24 9.06
N TYR A 518 -21.20 -20.34 8.10
CA TYR A 518 -22.11 -20.51 6.98
C TYR A 518 -21.36 -20.51 5.65
N LEU A 519 -21.45 -21.61 4.91
CA LEU A 519 -20.66 -21.84 3.70
C LEU A 519 -21.32 -21.36 2.40
N GLY A 520 -22.58 -20.90 2.46
CA GLY A 520 -23.35 -20.45 1.31
C GLY A 520 -24.44 -21.43 0.89
N THR A 521 -24.89 -21.30 -0.36
CA THR A 521 -25.94 -22.12 -0.97
C THR A 521 -25.31 -23.24 -1.81
N ASN A 522 -25.73 -24.47 -1.54
CA ASN A 522 -25.32 -25.70 -2.19
C ASN A 522 -23.79 -25.85 -2.38
N PRO A 523 -22.97 -25.66 -1.33
CA PRO A 523 -21.53 -25.86 -1.43
C PRO A 523 -21.20 -27.35 -1.73
N PRO A 524 -20.08 -27.63 -2.42
CA PRO A 524 -19.59 -29.01 -2.58
C PRO A 524 -19.42 -29.72 -1.24
N LEU A 525 -19.94 -30.95 -1.10
CA LEU A 525 -20.00 -31.66 0.18
C LEU A 525 -18.60 -32.04 0.73
N ASP A 526 -17.64 -32.25 -0.15
CA ASP A 526 -16.23 -32.45 0.18
C ASP A 526 -15.64 -31.20 0.88
N VAL A 527 -15.96 -30.01 0.38
CA VAL A 527 -15.56 -28.74 1.00
C VAL A 527 -16.23 -28.56 2.36
N VAL A 528 -17.53 -28.88 2.47
CA VAL A 528 -18.26 -28.83 3.76
C VAL A 528 -17.61 -29.76 4.78
N LYS A 529 -17.31 -31.00 4.38
CA LYS A 529 -16.66 -31.99 5.22
C LYS A 529 -15.28 -31.51 5.69
N GLN A 530 -14.45 -31.05 4.76
CA GLN A 530 -13.10 -30.58 5.06
C GLN A 530 -13.10 -29.39 6.03
N ILE A 531 -13.95 -28.38 5.81
CA ILE A 531 -14.06 -27.23 6.71
C ILE A 531 -14.55 -27.67 8.09
N SER A 532 -15.50 -28.61 8.15
CA SER A 532 -16.05 -29.12 9.42
C SER A 532 -15.01 -29.86 10.26
N GLU A 533 -14.23 -30.76 9.63
CA GLU A 533 -13.15 -31.49 10.30
C GLU A 533 -12.07 -30.53 10.80
N ASN A 534 -11.69 -29.55 9.98
CA ASN A 534 -10.71 -28.53 10.36
C ASN A 534 -11.20 -27.65 11.52
N ALA A 535 -12.46 -27.23 11.50
CA ALA A 535 -13.07 -26.41 12.56
C ALA A 535 -13.13 -27.15 13.90
N PHE A 536 -13.46 -28.45 13.88
CA PHE A 536 -13.40 -29.30 15.06
C PHE A 536 -11.96 -29.43 15.59
N GLU A 537 -11.00 -29.74 14.73
CA GLU A 537 -9.60 -29.88 15.12
C GLU A 537 -9.03 -28.59 15.71
N LEU A 538 -9.45 -27.43 15.22
CA LEU A 538 -9.04 -26.13 15.74
C LEU A 538 -9.46 -25.95 17.21
N LEU A 539 -10.73 -26.24 17.54
CA LEU A 539 -11.20 -26.17 18.93
C LEU A 539 -10.61 -27.29 19.80
N ARG A 540 -10.44 -28.50 19.25
CA ARG A 540 -9.79 -29.63 19.94
C ARG A 540 -8.39 -29.27 20.41
N ARG A 541 -7.58 -28.67 19.55
CA ARG A 541 -6.21 -28.25 19.87
C ARG A 541 -6.14 -27.10 20.85
N GLU A 542 -7.12 -26.20 20.83
CA GLU A 542 -7.22 -25.13 21.83
C GLU A 542 -7.44 -25.69 23.24
N ASN A 543 -8.13 -26.84 23.35
CA ASN A 543 -8.33 -27.62 24.58
C ASN A 543 -8.83 -26.75 25.77
N LYS A 544 -9.91 -26.01 25.54
CA LYS A 544 -10.55 -25.11 26.53
C LYS A 544 -11.95 -25.57 26.95
N GLY A 545 -12.29 -26.84 26.74
CA GLY A 545 -13.61 -27.40 27.06
C GLY A 545 -14.70 -26.97 26.07
N ASN A 546 -14.32 -26.50 24.88
CA ASN A 546 -15.22 -26.06 23.79
C ASN A 546 -15.07 -26.92 22.54
N GLU A 547 -14.39 -28.07 22.60
CA GLU A 547 -13.97 -28.86 21.44
C GLU A 547 -15.17 -29.31 20.59
N THR A 548 -16.32 -29.55 21.22
CA THR A 548 -17.56 -29.95 20.55
C THR A 548 -18.46 -28.77 20.17
N ARG A 549 -18.08 -27.52 20.46
CA ARG A 549 -18.87 -26.30 20.19
C ARG A 549 -18.65 -25.80 18.76
N VAL A 550 -18.78 -26.70 17.77
CA VAL A 550 -18.66 -26.37 16.35
C VAL A 550 -19.96 -26.67 15.63
N ALA A 551 -20.40 -25.76 14.76
CA ALA A 551 -21.51 -26.01 13.84
C ALA A 551 -21.24 -25.38 12.47
N ILE A 552 -21.27 -26.20 11.43
CA ILE A 552 -21.12 -25.74 10.04
C ILE A 552 -22.46 -25.89 9.35
N CYS A 553 -22.94 -24.81 8.75
CA CYS A 553 -24.24 -24.78 8.09
C CYS A 553 -24.15 -24.27 6.65
N TYR A 554 -25.14 -24.66 5.85
CA TYR A 554 -25.29 -24.26 4.45
C TYR A 554 -26.77 -24.35 4.05
N ARG A 555 -27.15 -23.71 2.93
CA ARG A 555 -28.50 -23.82 2.36
C ARG A 555 -28.53 -24.82 1.22
N THR A 556 -29.57 -25.63 1.10
CA THR A 556 -29.80 -26.48 -0.08
C THR A 556 -30.30 -25.63 -1.26
N VAL A 557 -30.39 -26.24 -2.45
CA VAL A 557 -31.04 -25.59 -3.62
C VAL A 557 -32.50 -25.21 -3.32
N ALA A 558 -33.18 -25.97 -2.45
CA ALA A 558 -34.54 -25.67 -1.99
C ALA A 558 -34.62 -24.53 -0.96
N GLY A 559 -33.47 -23.99 -0.51
CA GLY A 559 -33.40 -22.94 0.50
C GLY A 559 -33.36 -23.44 1.94
N ASP A 560 -33.45 -24.75 2.17
CA ASP A 560 -33.43 -25.34 3.52
C ASP A 560 -32.06 -25.16 4.18
N THR A 561 -32.05 -24.71 5.43
CA THR A 561 -30.82 -24.69 6.23
C THR A 561 -30.48 -26.10 6.69
N LYS A 562 -29.27 -26.56 6.40
CA LYS A 562 -28.72 -27.84 6.86
C LYS A 562 -27.49 -27.58 7.74
N PHE A 563 -27.36 -28.38 8.79
CA PHE A 563 -26.17 -28.46 9.61
C PHE A 563 -25.44 -29.76 9.26
N PHE A 564 -24.13 -29.68 9.05
CA PHE A 564 -23.32 -30.85 8.73
C PHE A 564 -23.07 -31.69 10.00
N ASP A 565 -23.16 -33.01 9.86
CA ASP A 565 -22.93 -33.95 10.96
C ASP A 565 -21.43 -34.24 11.14
N ILE A 566 -20.84 -33.72 12.22
CA ILE A 566 -19.42 -33.87 12.56
C ILE A 566 -19.26 -35.09 13.45
N LYS A 567 -18.94 -36.25 12.86
CA LYS A 567 -18.84 -37.55 13.55
C LYS A 567 -17.96 -37.52 14.81
N GLN A 568 -16.87 -36.75 14.77
CA GLN A 568 -15.92 -36.60 15.87
C GLN A 568 -16.55 -35.97 17.13
N GLN A 569 -17.65 -35.22 17.01
CA GLN A 569 -18.37 -34.68 18.17
C GLN A 569 -19.17 -35.73 18.94
N ILE A 570 -19.41 -36.90 18.35
CA ILE A 570 -20.28 -37.96 18.87
C ILE A 570 -19.45 -39.16 19.36
N GLN A 571 -18.21 -39.31 18.87
CA GLN A 571 -17.31 -40.40 19.26
C GLN A 571 -16.41 -39.98 20.44
N PHE A 572 -16.71 -40.49 21.64
CA PHE A 572 -15.96 -40.27 22.89
C PHE A 572 -14.55 -40.93 22.93
N THR A 573 -14.03 -41.44 21.81
CA THR A 573 -12.83 -42.29 21.73
C THR A 573 -11.83 -41.80 20.67
N TYR A 574 -11.56 -40.49 20.61
CA TYR A 574 -10.45 -39.98 19.81
C TYR A 574 -9.24 -39.75 20.72
N ASP A 575 -8.30 -40.70 20.72
CA ASP A 575 -7.13 -40.80 21.62
C ASP A 575 -5.90 -40.00 21.15
N GLY A 576 -6.04 -39.17 20.12
CA GLY A 576 -5.03 -38.19 19.74
C GLY A 576 -3.97 -38.67 18.75
N SER A 577 -4.17 -39.78 18.04
CA SER A 577 -3.26 -40.16 16.94
C SER A 577 -3.35 -39.19 15.75
N SER A 578 -2.19 -38.65 15.34
CA SER A 578 -1.97 -37.72 14.22
C SER A 578 -2.45 -38.25 12.86
N MET A 579 -3.24 -37.46 12.12
CA MET A 579 -3.67 -37.70 10.72
C MET A 579 -2.62 -37.28 9.68
N ALA A 580 -1.32 -37.50 9.94
CA ALA A 580 -0.26 -37.31 8.95
C ALA A 580 0.14 -38.65 8.33
N SER A 581 -0.76 -39.27 7.58
CA SER A 581 -0.41 -40.37 6.67
C SER A 581 -1.48 -40.60 5.60
N ILE A 582 -1.73 -39.59 4.76
CA ILE A 582 -2.23 -39.81 3.40
C ILE A 582 -1.47 -38.85 2.46
N THR A 583 -0.19 -39.16 2.25
CA THR A 583 0.47 -38.89 0.98
C THR A 583 0.41 -40.20 0.21
N GLY A 584 -0.50 -40.29 -0.76
CA GLY A 584 -0.43 -41.26 -1.84
C GLY A 584 0.01 -40.49 -3.08
N GLU A 585 1.23 -40.81 -3.53
CA GLU A 585 1.93 -40.52 -4.81
C GLU A 585 1.66 -39.20 -5.55
#